data_AF-A0A1V5H7L4-F1
#
_entry.id   AF-A0A1V5H7L4-F1
#
_cell.length_a   1.000
_cell.length_b   1.000
_cell.length_c   1.000
_cell.angle_alpha   90.00
_cell.angle_beta   90.00
_cell.angle_gamma   90.00
#
_symmetry.space_group_name_H-M   'P 1'
#
loop_
_entity.id
_entity.type
_entity.pdbx_description
1 polymer ?
#
loop_
_entity_poly.entity_id
_entity_poly.type
_entity_poly.pdbx_seq_one_letter_code
_entity_poly.pdbx_strand_id
1 'polypeptide(L)'
;MPKVAALAGHGFDGTHFIEDVDVAFTRRGAVPGDERVEVLPERCYRGGVSDWGAALFYTDFLGRNPLDARQLEPYTGLTTKALARALELSVDELYDLVSGSDNWQMVGASYVDGPDRHRTLGDLRVQTLKPCLDTLLTHAERNLCEAFPHSDSQRRSRDWFREERMALDSLLRDGGAGGVPEVYRAWMRRHVPHGWSFDLTSRLFDIASEAVRDDPLHALFLERYEDAARLYNAAIAESGVSVAPLATDRGELPLFAVFNRGGHQYRTPLARDGGWVKAGDQAWRLERSAGGALTFPYDALREAGVTALSGKALILVLQAVRCAAGAPLVIPHRGSVYMPGARRLAASLRDAGLLSLPDWPVFRVRFGFLDALRTLAVPVRLPAYLHPFLPAPEISARELAEAVPPLVERAQEELRALTDEAGREQVFRRHLPALAEELADKEGRQRAAARDPATRPLASRLWDEVKALRRQRTRWLLDRAVGLLHAGDTGYFDSRGALLPWSLALGGRPFYEQVLGQARLYRDGEAPHP
;
A
#
# COMPACT_ATOMS: atom_id res chain seq x y z
N MET A 1 -9.34 -9.17 -8.31
CA MET A 1 -9.69 -10.46 -8.96
C MET A 1 -9.57 -11.71 -8.07
N PRO A 2 -8.40 -12.18 -7.56
CA PRO A 2 -8.31 -13.50 -6.89
C PRO A 2 -9.26 -13.66 -5.69
N LYS A 3 -9.47 -12.57 -4.93
CA LYS A 3 -10.43 -12.53 -3.82
C LYS A 3 -11.84 -12.91 -4.27
N VAL A 4 -12.28 -12.32 -5.38
CA VAL A 4 -13.62 -12.54 -5.93
C VAL A 4 -13.73 -13.96 -6.48
N ALA A 5 -12.69 -14.45 -7.16
CA ALA A 5 -12.65 -15.83 -7.67
C ALA A 5 -12.68 -16.87 -6.53
N ALA A 6 -11.96 -16.64 -5.44
CA ALA A 6 -11.99 -17.50 -4.26
C ALA A 6 -13.39 -17.53 -3.62
N LEU A 7 -14.01 -16.37 -3.42
CA LEU A 7 -15.36 -16.29 -2.85
C LEU A 7 -16.39 -16.97 -3.75
N ALA A 8 -16.35 -16.72 -5.06
CA ALA A 8 -17.21 -17.38 -6.03
C ALA A 8 -17.02 -18.91 -6.00
N GLY A 9 -15.78 -19.39 -5.91
CA GLY A 9 -15.47 -20.83 -5.80
C GLY A 9 -15.99 -21.48 -4.51
N HIS A 10 -16.17 -20.69 -3.44
CA HIS A 10 -16.80 -21.12 -2.19
C HIS A 10 -18.33 -20.95 -2.19
N GLY A 11 -18.92 -20.56 -3.32
CA GLY A 11 -20.38 -20.39 -3.46
C GLY A 11 -20.94 -19.07 -2.95
N PHE A 12 -20.09 -18.08 -2.66
CA PHE A 12 -20.56 -16.73 -2.31
C PHE A 12 -20.86 -15.90 -3.54
N ASP A 13 -21.91 -15.10 -3.46
CA ASP A 13 -22.26 -14.02 -4.38
C ASP A 13 -21.94 -12.64 -3.76
N GLY A 14 -21.97 -11.61 -4.60
CA GLY A 14 -21.74 -10.25 -4.12
C GLY A 14 -21.43 -9.23 -5.20
N THR A 15 -21.14 -8.02 -4.74
CA THR A 15 -20.75 -6.88 -5.57
C THR A 15 -19.31 -6.51 -5.30
N HIS A 16 -18.49 -6.46 -6.34
CA HIS A 16 -17.16 -5.87 -6.26
C HIS A 16 -17.20 -4.43 -6.78
N PHE A 17 -17.01 -3.48 -5.88
CA PHE A 17 -16.83 -2.07 -6.21
C PHE A 17 -15.40 -1.82 -6.70
N ILE A 18 -15.31 -1.28 -7.91
CA ILE A 18 -14.07 -0.89 -8.57
C ILE A 18 -13.78 0.56 -8.17
N GLU A 19 -12.55 0.80 -7.74
CA GLU A 19 -12.12 2.12 -7.26
C GLU A 19 -12.03 3.13 -8.41
N ASP A 20 -12.79 4.23 -8.30
CA ASP A 20 -12.82 5.33 -9.28
C ASP A 20 -12.80 6.72 -8.65
N VAL A 21 -12.90 6.86 -7.31
CA VAL A 21 -13.14 8.15 -6.65
C VAL A 21 -12.02 8.63 -5.72
N ASP A 22 -11.20 7.74 -5.18
CA ASP A 22 -10.19 8.05 -4.15
C ASP A 22 -8.76 8.00 -4.69
N VAL A 23 -8.47 7.19 -5.69
CA VAL A 23 -7.07 7.02 -6.13
C VAL A 23 -6.65 8.19 -7.03
N ALA A 24 -5.88 9.11 -6.44
CA ALA A 24 -5.12 10.12 -7.16
C ALA A 24 -3.80 9.54 -7.69
N PHE A 25 -3.29 10.12 -8.77
CA PHE A 25 -2.07 9.68 -9.46
C PHE A 25 -1.03 10.80 -9.55
N THR A 26 -0.85 11.62 -8.50
CA THR A 26 0.05 12.77 -8.51
C THR A 26 1.55 12.40 -8.46
N ARG A 27 2.28 12.74 -9.52
CA ARG A 27 3.75 12.76 -9.57
C ARG A 27 4.29 13.98 -8.83
N ARG A 28 5.37 13.81 -8.09
CA ARG A 28 6.07 14.91 -7.43
C ARG A 28 6.55 15.94 -8.47
N GLY A 29 6.23 17.21 -8.21
CA GLY A 29 6.56 18.31 -9.13
C GLY A 29 5.58 18.43 -10.31
N ALA A 30 4.51 17.64 -10.35
CA ALA A 30 3.39 17.85 -11.27
C ALA A 30 2.78 19.25 -11.08
N VAL A 31 2.36 19.85 -12.20
CA VAL A 31 1.69 21.15 -12.26
C VAL A 31 0.33 21.01 -12.94
N PRO A 32 -0.65 21.89 -12.66
CA PRO A 32 -1.91 21.92 -13.40
C PRO A 32 -1.68 22.04 -14.91
N GLY A 33 -2.44 21.26 -15.70
CA GLY A 33 -2.33 21.22 -17.16
C GLY A 33 -1.27 20.27 -17.73
N ASP A 34 -0.46 19.60 -16.90
CA ASP A 34 0.33 18.45 -17.35
C ASP A 34 -0.62 17.26 -17.57
N GLU A 35 -0.64 16.71 -18.78
CA GLU A 35 -1.47 15.55 -19.13
C GLU A 35 -0.68 14.24 -19.12
N ARG A 36 0.63 14.30 -18.87
CA ARG A 36 1.49 13.13 -18.90
C ARG A 36 1.12 12.19 -17.77
N VAL A 37 0.91 10.93 -18.16
CA VAL A 37 0.81 9.79 -17.26
C VAL A 37 1.93 8.82 -17.61
N GLU A 38 2.62 8.31 -16.61
CA GLU A 38 3.72 7.36 -16.74
C GLU A 38 3.66 6.30 -15.65
N VAL A 39 4.43 5.23 -15.82
CA VAL A 39 4.58 4.18 -14.82
C VAL A 39 6.00 4.24 -14.27
N LEU A 40 6.12 4.32 -12.95
CA LEU A 40 7.39 4.33 -12.24
C LEU A 40 7.33 3.40 -11.04
N PRO A 41 8.46 2.84 -10.58
CA PRO A 41 8.53 2.17 -9.29
C PRO A 41 8.17 3.14 -8.16
N GLU A 42 7.37 2.67 -7.22
CA GLU A 42 7.02 3.39 -6.01
C GLU A 42 8.28 3.61 -5.16
N ARG A 43 8.41 4.81 -4.62
CA ARG A 43 9.55 5.20 -3.77
C ARG A 43 9.17 6.28 -2.77
N CYS A 44 9.87 6.27 -1.63
CA CYS A 44 9.84 7.38 -0.68
C CYS A 44 10.92 8.41 -1.03
N TYR A 45 10.64 9.68 -0.77
CA TYR A 45 11.57 10.81 -0.91
C TYR A 45 11.84 11.45 0.45
N ARG A 46 12.83 12.36 0.51
CA ARG A 46 13.10 13.18 1.70
C ARG A 46 11.81 13.75 2.30
N GLY A 47 11.63 13.53 3.61
CA GLY A 47 10.43 13.90 4.37
C GLY A 47 9.38 12.79 4.44
N GLY A 48 9.65 11.64 3.81
CA GLY A 48 8.75 10.49 3.71
C GLY A 48 7.51 10.75 2.86
N VAL A 49 7.57 11.75 1.98
CA VAL A 49 6.58 11.92 0.93
C VAL A 49 6.86 10.91 -0.18
N SER A 50 5.82 10.42 -0.85
CA SER A 50 5.90 9.59 -2.05
C SER A 50 5.14 10.28 -3.18
N ASP A 51 5.34 9.82 -4.42
CA ASP A 51 4.31 10.06 -5.43
C ASP A 51 3.01 9.41 -4.96
N TRP A 52 1.89 9.99 -5.36
CA TRP A 52 0.59 9.34 -5.23
C TRP A 52 0.38 8.59 -6.52
N GLY A 53 0.36 7.27 -6.48
CA GLY A 53 0.21 6.47 -7.67
C GLY A 53 -0.85 5.40 -7.52
N ALA A 54 -1.47 5.08 -8.64
CA ALA A 54 -2.35 3.93 -8.73
C ALA A 54 -1.50 2.69 -9.05
N ALA A 55 -1.31 1.82 -8.07
CA ALA A 55 -0.78 0.48 -8.34
C ALA A 55 -1.85 -0.32 -9.11
N LEU A 56 -1.69 -0.44 -10.43
CA LEU A 56 -2.69 -1.12 -11.27
C LEU A 56 -2.74 -2.63 -11.00
N PHE A 57 -1.59 -3.26 -10.75
CA PHE A 57 -1.45 -4.58 -10.13
C PHE A 57 0.01 -4.79 -9.70
N TYR A 58 0.24 -5.62 -8.68
CA TYR A 58 1.60 -5.97 -8.25
C TYR A 58 2.24 -6.93 -9.25
N THR A 59 3.30 -6.50 -9.91
CA THR A 59 3.91 -7.23 -11.03
C THR A 59 4.94 -8.26 -10.57
N ASP A 60 5.73 -7.92 -9.56
CA ASP A 60 6.97 -8.62 -9.25
C ASP A 60 6.76 -9.75 -8.23
N PHE A 61 7.14 -10.96 -8.63
CA PHE A 61 7.17 -12.10 -7.72
C PHE A 61 8.22 -11.87 -6.62
N LEU A 62 7.79 -11.89 -5.36
CA LEU A 62 8.63 -11.56 -4.20
C LEU A 62 9.30 -10.16 -4.29
N GLY A 63 8.70 -9.18 -4.96
CA GLY A 63 9.22 -7.80 -5.03
C GLY A 63 9.26 -7.03 -3.69
N ARG A 64 10.16 -6.07 -3.55
CA ARG A 64 10.31 -5.21 -2.37
C ARG A 64 9.20 -4.16 -2.29
N ASN A 65 8.74 -3.88 -1.07
CA ASN A 65 7.90 -2.72 -0.77
C ASN A 65 8.77 -1.45 -0.61
N PRO A 66 8.21 -0.25 -0.83
CA PRO A 66 8.95 1.00 -0.58
C PRO A 66 9.29 1.13 0.90
N LEU A 67 10.43 1.75 1.18
CA LEU A 67 10.93 1.95 2.53
C LEU A 67 11.23 3.43 2.77
N ASP A 68 10.60 4.03 3.79
CA ASP A 68 11.02 5.35 4.25
C ASP A 68 12.31 5.20 5.07
N ALA A 69 13.37 5.93 4.70
CA ALA A 69 14.65 5.88 5.40
C ALA A 69 14.53 6.17 6.92
N ARG A 70 13.49 6.90 7.37
CA ARG A 70 13.22 7.12 8.81
C ARG A 70 12.89 5.83 9.57
N GLN A 71 12.38 4.81 8.89
CA GLN A 71 12.12 3.50 9.50
C GLN A 71 13.41 2.79 9.90
N LEU A 72 14.58 3.24 9.42
CA LEU A 72 15.89 2.68 9.76
C LEU A 72 16.50 3.26 11.04
N GLU A 73 15.96 4.36 11.57
CA GLU A 73 16.50 5.03 12.74
C GLU A 73 16.56 4.11 13.98
N PRO A 74 15.50 3.33 14.30
CA PRO A 74 15.55 2.41 15.43
C PRO A 74 16.64 1.33 15.27
N TYR A 75 16.83 0.81 14.04
CA TYR A 75 17.73 -0.31 13.78
C TYR A 75 19.20 0.08 13.62
N THR A 76 19.45 1.33 13.24
CA THR A 76 20.82 1.86 13.12
C THR A 76 21.27 2.62 14.37
N GLY A 77 20.33 3.07 15.20
CA GLY A 77 20.59 3.96 16.34
C GLY A 77 20.98 5.38 15.94
N LEU A 78 20.80 5.74 14.66
CA LEU A 78 21.16 7.04 14.10
C LEU A 78 19.93 7.68 13.47
N THR A 79 19.75 8.99 13.68
CA THR A 79 18.77 9.76 12.89
C THR A 79 19.14 9.69 11.40
N THR A 80 18.17 9.86 10.51
CA THR A 80 18.39 9.78 9.05
C THR A 80 19.51 10.73 8.59
N LYS A 81 19.58 11.93 9.19
CA LYS A 81 20.67 12.89 8.94
C LYS A 81 22.02 12.42 9.45
N ALA A 82 22.08 11.83 10.65
CA ALA A 82 23.30 11.30 11.22
C ALA A 82 23.80 10.06 10.45
N LEU A 83 22.89 9.19 10.02
CA LEU A 83 23.16 8.03 9.19
C LEU A 83 23.75 8.44 7.84
N ALA A 84 23.12 9.37 7.12
CA ALA A 84 23.64 9.90 5.86
C ALA A 84 25.06 10.47 6.03
N ARG A 85 25.27 11.30 7.06
CA ARG A 85 26.58 11.87 7.38
C ARG A 85 27.62 10.79 7.70
N ALA A 86 27.25 9.77 8.47
CA ALA A 86 28.16 8.68 8.85
C ALA A 86 28.63 7.88 7.62
N LEU A 87 27.79 7.82 6.58
CA LEU A 87 28.07 7.16 5.30
C LEU A 87 28.67 8.08 4.23
N GLU A 88 28.91 9.36 4.55
CA GLU A 88 29.33 10.40 3.59
C GLU A 88 28.38 10.57 2.40
N LEU A 89 27.09 10.43 2.66
CA LEU A 89 26.01 10.68 1.72
C LEU A 89 25.25 11.96 2.12
N SER A 90 24.64 12.60 1.15
CA SER A 90 23.50 13.48 1.39
C SER A 90 22.28 12.67 1.83
N VAL A 91 21.31 13.33 2.47
CA VAL A 91 20.06 12.65 2.83
C VAL A 91 19.30 12.20 1.58
N ASP A 92 19.39 12.92 0.46
CA ASP A 92 18.69 12.52 -0.77
C ASP A 92 19.32 11.25 -1.37
N GLU A 93 20.65 11.15 -1.40
CA GLU A 93 21.35 9.93 -1.82
C GLU A 93 21.05 8.72 -0.92
N LEU A 94 20.85 8.93 0.38
CA LEU A 94 20.41 7.87 1.28
C LEU A 94 19.00 7.38 0.93
N TYR A 95 18.07 8.27 0.62
CA TYR A 95 16.73 7.90 0.14
C TYR A 95 16.80 7.16 -1.19
N ASP A 96 17.57 7.67 -2.17
CA ASP A 96 17.72 6.99 -3.46
C ASP A 96 18.32 5.58 -3.32
N LEU A 97 19.16 5.37 -2.30
CA LEU A 97 19.76 4.07 -2.01
C LEU A 97 18.76 3.05 -1.43
N VAL A 98 17.86 3.45 -0.52
CA VAL A 98 17.08 2.50 0.29
C VAL A 98 15.58 2.50 0.01
N SER A 99 15.06 3.55 -0.61
CA SER A 99 13.60 3.78 -0.70
C SER A 99 12.93 3.23 -1.95
N GLY A 100 13.70 2.70 -2.91
CA GLY A 100 13.17 2.08 -4.11
C GLY A 100 12.44 0.78 -3.82
N SER A 101 11.26 0.62 -4.42
CA SER A 101 10.48 -0.62 -4.40
C SER A 101 10.48 -1.32 -5.76
N ASP A 102 9.93 -2.53 -5.80
CA ASP A 102 9.63 -3.24 -7.03
C ASP A 102 8.11 -3.15 -7.36
N ASN A 103 7.38 -2.26 -6.67
CA ASN A 103 5.96 -1.99 -6.91
C ASN A 103 5.83 -0.90 -7.96
N TRP A 104 5.34 -1.24 -9.15
CA TRP A 104 5.10 -0.23 -10.19
C TRP A 104 3.76 0.46 -9.99
N GLN A 105 3.78 1.78 -10.05
CA GLN A 105 2.60 2.63 -9.90
C GLN A 105 2.50 3.59 -11.07
N MET A 106 1.26 3.91 -11.42
CA MET A 106 0.95 4.93 -12.39
C MET A 106 0.89 6.30 -11.73
N VAL A 107 1.65 7.26 -12.25
CA VAL A 107 1.75 8.64 -11.76
C VAL A 107 1.65 9.63 -12.92
N GLY A 108 1.32 10.88 -12.61
CA GLY A 108 1.09 11.94 -13.57
C GLY A 108 0.62 13.22 -12.88
N ALA A 109 0.12 14.20 -13.62
CA ALA A 109 -0.47 15.38 -13.00
C ALA A 109 -1.97 15.17 -12.79
N SER A 110 -2.32 14.92 -11.53
CA SER A 110 -3.71 14.73 -11.14
C SER A 110 -4.42 16.06 -10.81
N TYR A 111 -3.85 17.23 -11.07
CA TYR A 111 -4.49 18.50 -10.66
C TYR A 111 -5.46 19.02 -11.72
N VAL A 112 -6.65 19.47 -11.31
CA VAL A 112 -7.60 20.20 -12.18
C VAL A 112 -7.65 21.64 -11.73
N ASP A 113 -7.12 22.59 -12.51
CA ASP A 113 -7.17 24.04 -12.26
C ASP A 113 -6.60 24.54 -10.91
N GLY A 114 -6.14 23.65 -10.01
CA GLY A 114 -5.70 23.99 -8.66
C GLY A 114 -5.18 22.77 -7.88
N PRO A 115 -4.46 23.00 -6.76
CA PRO A 115 -3.79 21.95 -5.98
C PRO A 115 -4.73 21.12 -5.10
N ASP A 116 -5.97 21.54 -4.92
CA ASP A 116 -6.99 20.93 -4.06
C ASP A 116 -7.99 20.04 -4.82
N ARG A 117 -7.90 20.05 -6.15
CA ARG A 117 -8.77 19.28 -7.06
C ARG A 117 -7.96 18.17 -7.70
N HIS A 118 -8.12 16.96 -7.21
CA HIS A 118 -7.37 15.80 -7.69
C HIS A 118 -8.22 14.92 -8.62
N ARG A 119 -7.84 14.84 -9.89
CA ARG A 119 -8.29 13.82 -10.86
C ARG A 119 -8.17 12.44 -10.22
N THR A 120 -9.18 11.63 -10.45
CA THR A 120 -9.29 10.28 -9.92
C THR A 120 -9.05 9.25 -11.03
N LEU A 121 -8.96 7.97 -10.69
CA LEU A 121 -8.88 6.90 -11.70
C LEU A 121 -10.05 6.89 -12.68
N GLY A 122 -11.25 7.32 -12.27
CA GLY A 122 -12.39 7.41 -13.18
C GLY A 122 -12.29 8.53 -14.22
N ASP A 123 -11.36 9.47 -14.05
CA ASP A 123 -11.04 10.48 -15.07
C ASP A 123 -10.19 9.94 -16.21
N LEU A 124 -9.39 8.91 -15.91
CA LEU A 124 -8.38 8.44 -16.83
C LEU A 124 -9.03 7.72 -18.00
N ARG A 125 -8.70 8.20 -19.19
CA ARG A 125 -9.10 7.59 -20.45
C ARG A 125 -8.16 6.47 -20.79
N VAL A 126 -8.75 5.45 -21.38
CA VAL A 126 -8.09 4.22 -21.75
C VAL A 126 -6.96 4.44 -22.77
N GLN A 127 -7.15 5.37 -23.71
CA GLN A 127 -6.13 5.75 -24.70
C GLN A 127 -4.88 6.33 -24.04
N THR A 128 -5.05 7.15 -23.00
CA THR A 128 -3.95 7.72 -22.20
C THR A 128 -3.18 6.63 -21.46
N LEU A 129 -3.86 5.56 -21.06
CA LEU A 129 -3.24 4.49 -20.26
C LEU A 129 -2.66 3.35 -21.06
N LYS A 130 -3.02 3.17 -22.33
CA LYS A 130 -2.53 2.04 -23.12
C LYS A 130 -1.00 1.87 -23.04
N PRO A 131 -0.17 2.93 -23.22
CA PRO A 131 1.28 2.78 -23.11
C PRO A 131 1.75 2.32 -21.71
N CYS A 132 1.06 2.78 -20.66
CA CYS A 132 1.32 2.39 -19.28
C CYS A 132 0.98 0.91 -19.03
N LEU A 133 -0.18 0.46 -19.52
CA LEU A 133 -0.62 -0.94 -19.42
C LEU A 133 0.32 -1.87 -20.21
N ASP A 134 0.71 -1.49 -21.42
CA ASP A 134 1.65 -2.26 -22.25
C ASP A 134 3.01 -2.40 -21.55
N THR A 135 3.50 -1.33 -20.93
CA THR A 135 4.74 -1.32 -20.14
C THR A 135 4.65 -2.27 -18.95
N LEU A 136 3.56 -2.20 -18.18
CA LEU A 136 3.32 -3.06 -17.02
C LEU A 136 3.21 -4.54 -17.39
N LEU A 137 2.44 -4.88 -18.43
CA LEU A 137 2.30 -6.26 -18.90
C LEU A 137 3.65 -6.82 -19.38
N THR A 138 4.45 -6.00 -20.08
CA THR A 138 5.79 -6.40 -20.53
C THR A 138 6.75 -6.62 -19.38
N HIS A 139 6.70 -5.72 -18.38
CA HIS A 139 7.50 -5.88 -17.18
C HIS A 139 7.12 -7.15 -16.41
N ALA A 140 5.82 -7.36 -16.19
CA ALA A 140 5.32 -8.53 -15.48
C ALA A 140 5.67 -9.84 -16.20
N GLU A 141 5.51 -9.90 -17.53
CA GLU A 141 5.89 -11.06 -18.34
C GLU A 141 7.37 -11.41 -18.20
N ARG A 142 8.24 -10.40 -18.29
CA ARG A 142 9.68 -10.55 -18.09
C ARG A 142 9.98 -11.06 -16.68
N ASN A 143 9.40 -10.42 -15.66
CA ASN A 143 9.59 -10.79 -14.26
C ASN A 143 9.20 -12.27 -14.02
N LEU A 144 8.05 -12.73 -14.52
CA LEU A 144 7.66 -14.14 -14.37
C LEU A 144 8.60 -15.09 -15.10
N CYS A 145 9.06 -14.74 -16.30
CA CYS A 145 10.00 -15.59 -17.04
C CYS A 145 11.37 -15.69 -16.37
N GLU A 146 11.80 -14.63 -15.69
CA GLU A 146 13.04 -14.58 -14.92
C GLU A 146 12.92 -15.32 -13.58
N ALA A 147 11.81 -15.10 -12.86
CA ALA A 147 11.52 -15.72 -11.56
C ALA A 147 11.24 -17.22 -11.69
N PHE A 148 10.65 -17.67 -12.80
CA PHE A 148 10.31 -19.08 -13.05
C PHE A 148 11.04 -19.61 -14.29
N PRO A 149 12.32 -20.02 -14.16
CA PRO A 149 13.19 -20.33 -15.28
C PRO A 149 12.82 -21.61 -16.04
N HIS A 150 11.97 -22.47 -15.47
CA HIS A 150 11.55 -23.71 -16.13
C HIS A 150 10.82 -23.42 -17.45
N SER A 151 11.14 -24.16 -18.51
CA SER A 151 10.63 -23.93 -19.87
C SER A 151 9.09 -23.93 -19.95
N ASP A 152 8.45 -24.88 -19.26
CA ASP A 152 6.99 -24.93 -19.17
C ASP A 152 6.39 -23.71 -18.46
N SER A 153 7.05 -23.20 -17.42
CA SER A 153 6.61 -22.00 -16.69
C SER A 153 6.69 -20.76 -17.57
N GLN A 154 7.79 -20.61 -18.31
CA GLN A 154 7.96 -19.52 -19.27
C GLN A 154 6.94 -19.61 -20.41
N ARG A 155 6.68 -20.82 -20.94
CA ARG A 155 5.67 -21.01 -21.99
C ARG A 155 4.28 -20.59 -21.49
N ARG A 156 3.83 -21.12 -20.33
CA ARG A 156 2.53 -20.74 -19.73
C ARG A 156 2.42 -19.24 -19.50
N SER A 157 3.49 -18.61 -19.01
CA SER A 157 3.52 -17.16 -18.77
C SER A 157 3.36 -16.38 -20.08
N ARG A 158 4.16 -16.68 -21.10
CA ARG A 158 4.11 -16.00 -22.41
C ARG A 158 2.76 -16.20 -23.10
N ASP A 159 2.20 -17.40 -23.04
CA ASP A 159 0.90 -17.69 -23.65
C ASP A 159 -0.22 -16.92 -22.94
N TRP A 160 -0.23 -16.92 -21.60
CA TRP A 160 -1.20 -16.13 -20.83
C TRP A 160 -1.09 -14.62 -21.11
N PHE A 161 0.12 -14.05 -21.07
CA PHE A 161 0.30 -12.63 -21.37
C PHE A 161 -0.06 -12.27 -22.81
N ARG A 162 0.15 -13.18 -23.77
CA ARG A 162 -0.31 -12.98 -25.16
C ARG A 162 -1.84 -12.89 -25.21
N GLU A 163 -2.54 -13.81 -24.55
CA GLU A 163 -4.00 -13.79 -24.46
C GLU A 163 -4.53 -12.52 -23.77
N GLU A 164 -3.91 -12.10 -22.66
CA GLU A 164 -4.32 -10.88 -21.96
C GLU A 164 -4.07 -9.62 -22.78
N ARG A 165 -2.97 -9.55 -23.55
CA ARG A 165 -2.72 -8.43 -24.49
C ARG A 165 -3.77 -8.40 -25.60
N MET A 166 -4.10 -9.56 -26.19
CA MET A 166 -5.14 -9.64 -27.20
C MET A 166 -6.52 -9.24 -26.64
N ALA A 167 -6.84 -9.67 -25.42
CA ALA A 167 -8.07 -9.31 -24.74
C ALA A 167 -8.11 -7.81 -24.44
N LEU A 168 -7.01 -7.25 -23.92
CA LEU A 168 -6.86 -5.82 -23.70
C LEU A 168 -7.08 -5.08 -25.02
N ASP A 169 -6.34 -5.39 -26.09
CA ASP A 169 -6.49 -4.73 -27.39
C ASP A 169 -7.93 -4.83 -27.95
N SER A 170 -8.64 -5.94 -27.71
CA SER A 170 -10.07 -6.02 -28.07
C SER A 170 -10.90 -5.05 -27.23
N LEU A 171 -10.74 -5.05 -25.90
CA LEU A 171 -11.44 -4.12 -25.01
C LEU A 171 -11.16 -2.66 -25.36
N LEU A 172 -9.93 -2.35 -25.77
CA LEU A 172 -9.51 -1.02 -26.21
C LEU A 172 -10.17 -0.61 -27.54
N ARG A 173 -10.34 -1.56 -28.48
CA ARG A 173 -11.01 -1.32 -29.77
C ARG A 173 -12.53 -1.20 -29.62
N ASP A 174 -13.13 -2.11 -28.87
CA ASP A 174 -14.59 -2.24 -28.71
C ASP A 174 -15.15 -1.20 -27.72
N GLY A 175 -14.34 -0.73 -26.77
CA GLY A 175 -14.74 0.16 -25.68
C GLY A 175 -14.76 1.66 -25.99
N GLY A 176 -14.33 2.12 -27.18
CA GLY A 176 -14.30 3.55 -27.53
C GLY A 176 -13.51 4.42 -26.52
N ALA A 177 -13.88 5.70 -26.39
CA ALA A 177 -13.31 6.68 -25.45
C ALA A 177 -13.65 6.42 -23.95
N GLY A 178 -13.81 5.15 -23.57
CA GLY A 178 -14.19 4.72 -22.23
C GLY A 178 -13.15 5.03 -21.15
N GLY A 179 -13.58 4.93 -19.89
CA GLY A 179 -12.74 5.15 -18.70
C GLY A 179 -12.02 3.89 -18.23
N VAL A 180 -10.93 4.04 -17.50
CA VAL A 180 -10.14 2.93 -16.94
C VAL A 180 -10.95 1.96 -16.06
N PRO A 181 -11.88 2.43 -15.20
CA PRO A 181 -12.72 1.52 -14.43
C PRO A 181 -13.58 0.60 -15.32
N GLU A 182 -13.95 1.03 -16.53
CA GLU A 182 -14.74 0.22 -17.45
C GLU A 182 -13.93 -0.93 -18.05
N VAL A 183 -12.65 -0.68 -18.37
CA VAL A 183 -11.70 -1.72 -18.79
C VAL A 183 -11.49 -2.71 -17.66
N TYR A 184 -11.28 -2.23 -16.42
CA TYR A 184 -11.14 -3.12 -15.26
C TYR A 184 -12.40 -3.97 -15.04
N ARG A 185 -13.58 -3.37 -15.19
CA ARG A 185 -14.86 -4.08 -15.08
C ARG A 185 -14.99 -5.18 -16.13
N ALA A 186 -14.67 -4.88 -17.39
CA ALA A 186 -14.72 -5.86 -18.47
C ALA A 186 -13.70 -6.98 -18.26
N TRP A 187 -12.49 -6.63 -17.80
CA TRP A 187 -11.45 -7.58 -17.44
C TRP A 187 -11.85 -8.51 -16.29
N MET A 188 -12.45 -7.97 -15.22
CA MET A 188 -12.97 -8.76 -14.10
C MET A 188 -14.06 -9.74 -14.55
N ARG A 189 -14.98 -9.32 -15.43
CA ARG A 189 -16.05 -10.18 -15.98
C ARG A 189 -15.52 -11.36 -16.80
N ARG A 190 -14.34 -11.23 -17.41
CA ARG A 190 -13.69 -12.32 -18.15
C ARG A 190 -13.16 -13.42 -17.23
N HIS A 191 -12.69 -13.05 -16.04
CA HIS A 191 -11.93 -13.94 -15.16
C HIS A 191 -12.71 -14.44 -13.93
N VAL A 192 -13.85 -13.83 -13.60
CA VAL A 192 -14.68 -14.21 -12.47
C VAL A 192 -15.94 -14.95 -12.94
N PRO A 193 -16.33 -16.06 -12.28
CA PRO A 193 -17.55 -16.81 -12.61
C PRO A 193 -18.84 -15.98 -12.57
N HIS A 194 -19.89 -16.48 -13.24
CA HIS A 194 -21.24 -15.91 -13.18
C HIS A 194 -21.76 -15.86 -11.73
N GLY A 195 -22.49 -14.80 -11.36
CA GLY A 195 -23.06 -14.60 -10.02
C GLY A 195 -22.50 -13.40 -9.25
N TRP A 196 -21.38 -12.83 -9.69
CA TRP A 196 -20.85 -11.58 -9.14
C TRP A 196 -21.22 -10.38 -9.99
N SER A 197 -21.58 -9.28 -9.32
CA SER A 197 -21.76 -7.98 -9.95
C SER A 197 -20.53 -7.09 -9.77
N PHE A 198 -20.32 -6.18 -10.72
CA PHE A 198 -19.20 -5.25 -10.73
C PHE A 198 -19.73 -3.84 -10.93
N ASP A 199 -19.50 -2.99 -9.95
CA ASP A 199 -19.96 -1.61 -9.95
C ASP A 199 -18.82 -0.65 -9.56
N LEU A 200 -19.06 0.64 -9.57
CA LEU A 200 -18.09 1.68 -9.25
C LEU A 200 -18.23 2.17 -7.82
N THR A 201 -17.12 2.59 -7.21
CA THR A 201 -17.12 3.13 -5.86
C THR A 201 -17.91 4.45 -5.79
N SER A 202 -17.91 5.24 -6.87
CA SER A 202 -18.81 6.40 -7.03
C SER A 202 -20.29 6.05 -6.92
N ARG A 203 -20.71 4.83 -7.29
CA ARG A 203 -22.10 4.37 -7.15
C ARG A 203 -22.44 3.95 -5.72
N LEU A 204 -21.47 3.38 -5.00
CA LEU A 204 -21.63 3.07 -3.58
C LEU A 204 -21.89 4.33 -2.74
N PHE A 205 -21.28 5.45 -3.13
CA PHE A 205 -21.36 6.73 -2.43
C PHE A 205 -22.16 7.80 -3.20
N ASP A 206 -23.07 7.37 -4.08
CA ASP A 206 -23.87 8.26 -4.94
C ASP A 206 -24.77 9.18 -4.10
N ILE A 207 -24.65 10.49 -4.28
CA ILE A 207 -25.46 11.47 -3.52
C ILE A 207 -26.94 11.47 -3.89
N ALA A 208 -27.33 10.78 -4.97
CA ALA A 208 -28.73 10.54 -5.31
C ALA A 208 -29.33 9.37 -4.51
N SER A 209 -28.51 8.54 -3.88
CA SER A 209 -28.96 7.39 -3.08
C SER A 209 -29.47 7.83 -1.71
N GLU A 210 -30.64 7.33 -1.31
CA GLU A 210 -31.20 7.54 0.04
C GLU A 210 -30.24 7.05 1.13
N ALA A 211 -29.56 5.91 0.91
CA ALA A 211 -28.60 5.36 1.87
C ALA A 211 -27.40 6.29 2.16
N VAL A 212 -27.01 7.12 1.18
CA VAL A 212 -25.94 8.11 1.35
C VAL A 212 -26.50 9.40 1.93
N ARG A 213 -27.70 9.80 1.51
CA ARG A 213 -28.38 10.99 2.00
C ARG A 213 -28.64 10.92 3.51
N ASP A 214 -29.01 9.73 3.98
CA ASP A 214 -29.36 9.45 5.36
C ASP A 214 -28.21 8.83 6.17
N ASP A 215 -26.96 8.85 5.69
CA ASP A 215 -25.83 8.30 6.44
C ASP A 215 -25.59 9.16 7.72
N PRO A 216 -25.79 8.61 8.93
CA PRO A 216 -25.58 9.35 10.18
C PRO A 216 -24.12 9.76 10.40
N LEU A 217 -23.14 9.17 9.68
CA LEU A 217 -21.77 9.69 9.71
C LEU A 217 -21.70 11.12 9.18
N HIS A 218 -22.48 11.47 8.15
CA HIS A 218 -22.56 12.83 7.63
C HIS A 218 -23.10 13.79 8.69
N ALA A 219 -24.28 13.48 9.25
CA ALA A 219 -24.89 14.29 10.29
C ALA A 219 -23.98 14.45 11.52
N LEU A 220 -23.30 13.37 11.95
CA LEU A 220 -22.36 13.40 13.06
C LEU A 220 -21.25 14.45 12.87
N PHE A 221 -20.56 14.44 11.73
CA PHE A 221 -19.47 15.40 11.48
C PHE A 221 -19.98 16.81 11.18
N LEU A 222 -21.24 16.98 10.78
CA LEU A 222 -21.85 18.30 10.57
C LEU A 222 -22.37 18.93 11.88
N GLU A 223 -22.96 18.14 12.77
CA GLU A 223 -23.59 18.63 14.02
C GLU A 223 -22.65 18.58 15.23
N ARG A 224 -21.87 17.50 15.36
CA ARG A 224 -21.01 17.20 16.51
C ARG A 224 -19.53 17.22 16.12
N TYR A 225 -19.18 18.16 15.25
CA TYR A 225 -17.85 18.27 14.63
C TYR A 225 -16.70 18.15 15.64
N GLU A 226 -16.70 18.96 16.70
CA GLU A 226 -15.61 18.99 17.69
C GLU A 226 -15.40 17.63 18.36
N ASP A 227 -16.48 16.99 18.79
CA ASP A 227 -16.41 15.68 19.44
C ASP A 227 -15.96 14.60 18.45
N ALA A 228 -16.53 14.57 17.25
CA ALA A 228 -16.21 13.57 16.24
C ALA A 228 -14.78 13.71 15.71
N ALA A 229 -14.32 14.94 15.45
CA ALA A 229 -12.97 15.22 14.97
C ALA A 229 -11.91 14.92 16.03
N ARG A 230 -12.19 15.22 17.31
CA ARG A 230 -11.32 14.83 18.43
C ARG A 230 -11.13 13.32 18.49
N LEU A 231 -12.22 12.55 18.40
CA LEU A 231 -12.16 11.09 18.43
C LEU A 231 -11.48 10.51 17.19
N TYR A 232 -11.69 11.11 16.01
CA TYR A 232 -10.97 10.75 14.79
C TYR A 232 -9.45 10.92 14.95
N ASN A 233 -9.00 12.09 15.42
CA ASN A 233 -7.58 12.38 15.60
C ASN A 233 -6.95 11.51 16.70
N ALA A 234 -7.67 11.26 17.79
CA ALA A 234 -7.23 10.34 18.84
C ALA A 234 -7.07 8.91 18.30
N ALA A 235 -8.02 8.41 17.51
CA ALA A 235 -7.94 7.08 16.92
C ALA A 235 -6.74 6.91 16.00
N ILE A 236 -6.36 7.93 15.22
CA ILE A 236 -5.14 7.93 14.42
C ILE A 236 -3.90 7.82 15.32
N ALA A 237 -3.80 8.68 16.34
CA ALA A 237 -2.65 8.71 17.24
C ALA A 237 -2.45 7.38 17.99
N GLU A 238 -3.53 6.77 18.47
CA GLU A 238 -3.49 5.53 19.26
C GLU A 238 -3.26 4.28 18.42
N SER A 239 -3.72 4.26 17.16
CA SER A 239 -3.59 3.10 16.28
C SER A 239 -2.27 3.05 15.52
N GLY A 240 -1.51 4.16 15.48
CA GLY A 240 -0.24 4.24 14.76
C GLY A 240 -0.38 4.13 13.24
N VAL A 241 -1.59 4.28 12.69
CA VAL A 241 -1.81 4.29 11.24
C VAL A 241 -1.19 5.54 10.62
N SER A 242 -0.55 5.39 9.47
CA SER A 242 0.08 6.50 8.74
C SER A 242 -0.95 7.34 7.98
N VAL A 243 -1.86 8.00 8.71
CA VAL A 243 -2.90 8.90 8.19
C VAL A 243 -2.74 10.26 8.84
N ALA A 244 -2.89 11.35 8.08
CA ALA A 244 -2.85 12.70 8.64
C ALA A 244 -4.09 12.96 9.52
N PRO A 245 -3.94 13.59 10.69
CA PRO A 245 -5.08 14.06 11.48
C PRO A 245 -5.83 15.17 10.73
N LEU A 246 -7.11 15.35 11.05
CA LEU A 246 -7.93 16.45 10.55
C LEU A 246 -7.41 17.79 11.07
N ALA A 247 -7.29 18.77 10.18
CA ALA A 247 -7.05 20.17 10.52
C ALA A 247 -8.33 20.81 11.10
N THR A 248 -8.56 20.62 12.40
CA THR A 248 -9.78 21.06 13.08
C THR A 248 -9.94 22.58 13.11
N ASP A 249 -8.83 23.31 13.12
CA ASP A 249 -8.80 24.78 13.00
C ASP A 249 -9.34 25.30 11.66
N ARG A 250 -9.32 24.46 10.63
CA ARG A 250 -9.84 24.75 9.29
C ARG A 250 -11.23 24.15 9.03
N GLY A 251 -11.81 23.50 10.04
CA GLY A 251 -13.07 22.78 9.89
C GLY A 251 -12.98 21.60 8.91
N GLU A 252 -11.80 21.01 8.70
CA GLU A 252 -11.63 19.91 7.74
C GLU A 252 -12.59 18.76 8.07
N LEU A 253 -13.36 18.32 7.08
CA LEU A 253 -14.21 17.15 7.17
C LEU A 253 -13.45 15.91 6.65
N PRO A 254 -13.70 14.73 7.23
CA PRO A 254 -13.09 13.48 6.77
C PRO A 254 -13.79 12.91 5.52
N LEU A 255 -14.18 13.79 4.59
CA LEU A 255 -14.94 13.48 3.38
C LEU A 255 -14.31 14.19 2.17
N PHE A 256 -14.44 13.56 1.00
CA PHE A 256 -14.23 14.15 -0.31
C PHE A 256 -15.57 14.34 -1.02
N ALA A 257 -15.71 15.44 -1.74
CA ALA A 257 -16.72 15.57 -2.79
C ALA A 257 -16.11 15.17 -4.13
N VAL A 258 -16.77 14.26 -4.84
CA VAL A 258 -16.38 13.80 -6.18
C VAL A 258 -17.21 14.54 -7.20
N PHE A 259 -16.56 15.29 -8.08
CA PHE A 259 -17.16 16.05 -9.16
C PHE A 259 -17.03 15.30 -10.48
N ASN A 260 -18.04 15.44 -11.34
CA ASN A 260 -17.94 15.16 -12.76
C ASN A 260 -18.32 16.43 -13.53
N ARG A 261 -17.32 17.21 -13.93
CA ARG A 261 -17.50 18.54 -14.53
C ARG A 261 -16.42 18.83 -15.57
N GLY A 262 -16.81 19.47 -16.68
CA GLY A 262 -15.86 19.88 -17.71
C GLY A 262 -15.17 18.71 -18.42
N GLY A 263 -15.82 17.55 -18.48
CA GLY A 263 -15.24 16.32 -19.04
C GLY A 263 -14.31 15.57 -18.07
N HIS A 264 -14.13 16.10 -16.85
CA HIS A 264 -13.25 15.53 -15.84
C HIS A 264 -13.98 14.98 -14.63
N GLN A 265 -13.46 13.87 -14.09
CA GLN A 265 -13.77 13.39 -12.75
C GLN A 265 -12.65 13.76 -11.78
N TYR A 266 -12.97 14.48 -10.71
CA TYR A 266 -11.98 14.84 -9.70
C TYR A 266 -12.61 14.86 -8.32
N ARG A 267 -11.78 14.76 -7.29
CA ARG A 267 -12.19 14.89 -5.90
C ARG A 267 -11.60 16.14 -5.26
N THR A 268 -12.33 16.69 -4.31
CA THR A 268 -11.91 17.85 -3.51
C THR A 268 -12.24 17.60 -2.04
N PRO A 269 -11.33 17.90 -1.09
CA PRO A 269 -11.63 17.76 0.34
C PRO A 269 -12.74 18.70 0.77
N LEU A 270 -13.59 18.23 1.67
CA LEU A 270 -14.63 19.05 2.28
C LEU A 270 -14.15 19.73 3.56
N ALA A 271 -14.69 20.92 3.81
CA ALA A 271 -14.54 21.63 5.07
C ALA A 271 -15.89 22.22 5.53
N ARG A 272 -16.09 22.30 6.84
CA ARG A 272 -17.24 22.95 7.48
C ARG A 272 -16.83 24.33 7.97
N ASP A 273 -17.64 25.32 7.62
CA ASP A 273 -17.47 26.70 8.09
C ASP A 273 -18.82 27.23 8.60
N GLY A 274 -19.03 27.08 9.91
CA GLY A 274 -20.30 27.41 10.56
C GLY A 274 -21.48 26.66 9.92
N GLY A 275 -22.40 27.41 9.31
CA GLY A 275 -23.58 26.89 8.61
C GLY A 275 -23.34 26.51 7.15
N TRP A 276 -22.08 26.38 6.72
CA TRP A 276 -21.70 26.13 5.33
C TRP A 276 -20.79 24.91 5.21
N VAL A 277 -20.88 24.24 4.07
CA VAL A 277 -19.88 23.27 3.58
C VAL A 277 -19.12 23.88 2.41
N LYS A 278 -17.81 23.68 2.36
CA LYS A 278 -16.91 24.16 1.32
C LYS A 278 -16.21 23.01 0.62
N ALA A 279 -16.05 23.13 -0.70
CA ALA A 279 -15.23 22.26 -1.54
C ALA A 279 -14.47 23.13 -2.55
N GLY A 280 -13.19 23.40 -2.26
CA GLY A 280 -12.38 24.33 -3.05
C GLY A 280 -12.95 25.74 -3.03
N ASP A 281 -13.27 26.29 -4.20
CA ASP A 281 -13.87 27.61 -4.40
C ASP A 281 -15.41 27.64 -4.26
N GLN A 282 -16.04 26.49 -4.05
CA GLN A 282 -17.48 26.38 -3.92
C GLN A 282 -17.91 26.27 -2.46
N ALA A 283 -19.04 26.89 -2.13
CA ALA A 283 -19.62 26.85 -0.79
C ALA A 283 -21.15 26.75 -0.87
N TRP A 284 -21.73 25.91 -0.02
CA TRP A 284 -23.17 25.71 0.05
C TRP A 284 -23.64 25.77 1.49
N ARG A 285 -24.82 26.35 1.69
CA ARG A 285 -25.43 26.44 3.01
C ARG A 285 -25.96 25.07 3.42
N LEU A 286 -25.63 24.62 4.62
CA LEU A 286 -26.14 23.38 5.17
C LEU A 286 -27.66 23.46 5.37
N GLU A 287 -28.32 22.32 5.20
CA GLU A 287 -29.77 22.18 5.30
C GLU A 287 -30.15 21.37 6.54
N ARG A 288 -31.44 21.33 6.87
CA ARG A 288 -31.97 20.39 7.86
C ARG A 288 -32.82 19.34 7.15
N SER A 289 -32.61 18.07 7.48
CA SER A 289 -33.42 16.96 7.02
C SER A 289 -34.85 17.06 7.56
N ALA A 290 -35.76 16.24 7.05
CA ALA A 290 -37.13 16.15 7.57
C ALA A 290 -37.18 15.81 9.07
N GLY A 291 -36.18 15.06 9.57
CA GLY A 291 -36.00 14.75 11.00
C GLY A 291 -35.31 15.85 11.82
N GLY A 292 -34.99 17.00 11.21
CA GLY A 292 -34.37 18.15 11.87
C GLY A 292 -32.85 18.09 11.99
N ALA A 293 -32.20 16.99 11.60
CA ALA A 293 -30.74 16.85 11.63
C ALA A 293 -30.07 17.69 10.51
N LEU A 294 -28.91 18.28 10.78
CA LEU A 294 -28.11 19.00 9.81
C LEU A 294 -27.62 18.04 8.71
N THR A 295 -27.78 18.43 7.46
CA THR A 295 -27.46 17.62 6.29
C THR A 295 -26.78 18.45 5.22
N PHE A 296 -26.09 17.76 4.30
CA PHE A 296 -25.58 18.37 3.09
C PHE A 296 -26.74 18.82 2.18
N PRO A 297 -26.58 19.94 1.45
CA PRO A 297 -27.55 20.40 0.46
C PRO A 297 -27.41 19.58 -0.83
N TYR A 298 -27.89 18.34 -0.80
CA TYR A 298 -27.61 17.34 -1.84
C TYR A 298 -28.06 17.78 -3.24
N ASP A 299 -29.17 18.50 -3.36
CA ASP A 299 -29.65 18.95 -4.66
C ASP A 299 -28.75 20.06 -5.24
N ALA A 300 -28.30 21.01 -4.42
CA ALA A 300 -27.35 22.05 -4.84
C ALA A 300 -25.95 21.47 -5.14
N LEU A 301 -25.51 20.45 -4.40
CA LEU A 301 -24.29 19.71 -4.70
C LEU A 301 -24.39 19.00 -6.05
N ARG A 302 -25.52 18.37 -6.34
CA ARG A 302 -25.78 17.69 -7.61
C ARG A 302 -25.79 18.66 -8.78
N GLU A 303 -26.43 19.82 -8.63
CA GLU A 303 -26.43 20.90 -9.63
C GLU A 303 -25.02 21.43 -9.91
N ALA A 304 -24.16 21.45 -8.89
CA ALA A 304 -22.75 21.81 -9.03
C ALA A 304 -21.87 20.71 -9.67
N GLY A 305 -22.45 19.54 -9.97
CA GLY A 305 -21.76 18.41 -10.59
C GLY A 305 -21.12 17.44 -9.61
N VAL A 306 -21.44 17.51 -8.32
CA VAL A 306 -21.03 16.46 -7.36
C VAL A 306 -21.83 15.20 -7.62
N THR A 307 -21.15 14.07 -7.77
CA THR A 307 -21.77 12.76 -8.01
C THR A 307 -21.70 11.85 -6.79
N ALA A 308 -20.68 12.01 -5.94
CA ALA A 308 -20.48 11.17 -4.77
C ALA A 308 -19.86 11.93 -3.59
N LEU A 309 -20.17 11.49 -2.37
CA LEU A 309 -19.51 11.91 -1.13
C LEU A 309 -18.80 10.71 -0.49
N SER A 310 -17.48 10.61 -0.68
CA SER A 310 -16.69 9.48 -0.19
C SER A 310 -15.87 9.86 1.04
N GLY A 311 -15.71 8.90 1.94
CA GLY A 311 -14.94 9.04 3.16
C GLY A 311 -13.45 9.05 2.87
N LYS A 312 -12.71 9.80 3.68
CA LYS A 312 -11.25 9.68 3.74
C LYS A 312 -10.87 8.47 4.61
N ALA A 313 -9.81 7.75 4.25
CA ALA A 313 -9.12 6.75 5.06
C ALA A 313 -10.04 5.90 5.99
N LEU A 314 -10.17 6.29 7.27
CA LEU A 314 -10.96 5.58 8.28
C LEU A 314 -12.47 5.66 8.00
N ILE A 315 -12.97 6.84 7.58
CA ILE A 315 -14.40 7.05 7.30
C ILE A 315 -14.85 6.26 6.09
N LEU A 316 -13.98 6.07 5.08
CA LEU A 316 -14.31 5.23 3.92
C LEU A 316 -14.75 3.83 4.34
N VAL A 317 -14.01 3.22 5.29
CA VAL A 317 -14.33 1.89 5.81
C VAL A 317 -15.67 1.89 6.53
N LEU A 318 -15.91 2.90 7.37
CA LEU A 318 -17.17 2.99 8.13
C LEU A 318 -18.37 3.24 7.21
N GLN A 319 -18.23 4.10 6.19
CA GLN A 319 -19.27 4.34 5.20
C GLN A 319 -19.53 3.11 4.33
N ALA A 320 -18.48 2.46 3.81
CA ALA A 320 -18.64 1.28 2.95
C ALA A 320 -19.45 0.17 3.65
N VAL A 321 -19.19 -0.05 4.94
CA VAL A 321 -19.94 -1.02 5.76
C VAL A 321 -21.40 -0.60 5.97
N ARG A 322 -21.70 0.70 6.04
CA ARG A 322 -23.05 1.23 6.28
C ARG A 322 -23.88 1.34 4.99
N CYS A 323 -23.32 1.91 3.92
CA CYS A 323 -23.99 2.11 2.64
C CYS A 323 -24.39 0.80 1.97
N ALA A 324 -23.70 -0.31 2.27
CA ALA A 324 -24.02 -1.63 1.73
C ALA A 324 -25.28 -2.29 2.33
N ALA A 325 -26.09 -1.56 3.11
CA ALA A 325 -27.35 -2.03 3.72
C ALA A 325 -27.23 -3.40 4.44
N GLY A 326 -26.07 -3.65 5.04
CA GLY A 326 -25.85 -4.84 5.86
C GLY A 326 -25.22 -6.06 5.21
N ALA A 327 -24.69 -5.92 3.99
CA ALA A 327 -23.80 -6.95 3.45
C ALA A 327 -22.43 -6.94 4.18
N PRO A 328 -21.84 -8.11 4.48
CA PRO A 328 -20.48 -8.18 5.01
C PRO A 328 -19.44 -7.61 4.04
N LEU A 329 -18.52 -6.80 4.57
CA LEU A 329 -17.38 -6.32 3.79
C LEU A 329 -16.28 -7.38 3.75
N VAL A 330 -15.85 -7.78 2.55
CA VAL A 330 -14.75 -8.74 2.38
C VAL A 330 -13.48 -8.07 1.86
N ILE A 331 -12.39 -8.18 2.60
CA ILE A 331 -11.06 -7.65 2.27
C ILE A 331 -9.99 -8.75 2.25
N PRO A 332 -8.83 -8.56 1.58
CA PRO A 332 -7.71 -9.49 1.71
C PRO A 332 -7.17 -9.59 3.15
N HIS A 333 -6.45 -10.67 3.48
CA HIS A 333 -5.86 -10.91 4.81
C HIS A 333 -5.10 -9.70 5.36
N ARG A 334 -4.20 -9.11 4.57
CA ARG A 334 -3.47 -7.89 4.94
C ARG A 334 -4.06 -6.63 4.29
N GLY A 335 -5.33 -6.71 3.88
CA GLY A 335 -6.06 -5.62 3.22
C GLY A 335 -6.36 -4.46 4.17
N SER A 336 -6.30 -3.25 3.59
CA SER A 336 -6.51 -1.93 4.19
C SER A 336 -5.68 -1.65 5.46
N VAL A 337 -4.64 -0.84 5.28
CA VAL A 337 -3.80 -0.33 6.39
C VAL A 337 -4.57 0.55 7.38
N TYR A 338 -5.77 1.02 7.00
CA TYR A 338 -6.62 1.89 7.83
C TYR A 338 -7.51 1.12 8.81
N MET A 339 -7.62 -0.21 8.68
CA MET A 339 -8.52 -1.02 9.52
C MET A 339 -8.32 -0.85 11.03
N PRO A 340 -7.08 -0.82 11.58
CA PRO A 340 -6.88 -0.59 13.01
C PRO A 340 -7.43 0.77 13.47
N GLY A 341 -7.17 1.83 12.72
CA GLY A 341 -7.70 3.17 13.00
C GLY A 341 -9.22 3.23 12.89
N ALA A 342 -9.80 2.60 11.85
CA ALA A 342 -11.26 2.58 11.65
C ALA A 342 -11.97 1.84 12.79
N ARG A 343 -11.42 0.71 13.26
CA ARG A 343 -11.92 -0.03 14.43
C ARG A 343 -11.85 0.82 15.70
N ARG A 344 -10.73 1.50 15.93
CA ARG A 344 -10.55 2.35 17.11
C ARG A 344 -11.53 3.52 17.09
N LEU A 345 -11.73 4.15 15.94
CA LEU A 345 -12.72 5.21 15.76
C LEU A 345 -14.14 4.67 16.01
N ALA A 346 -14.49 3.53 15.41
CA ALA A 346 -15.78 2.88 15.60
C ALA A 346 -16.09 2.61 17.08
N ALA A 347 -15.13 2.06 17.83
CA ALA A 347 -15.26 1.82 19.26
C ALA A 347 -15.44 3.14 20.03
N SER A 348 -14.61 4.14 19.73
CA SER A 348 -14.65 5.44 20.42
C SER A 348 -15.97 6.19 20.19
N LEU A 349 -16.53 6.13 18.97
CA LEU A 349 -17.83 6.72 18.65
C LEU A 349 -18.98 6.01 19.37
N ARG A 350 -18.88 4.68 19.55
CA ARG A 350 -19.84 3.87 20.29
C ARG A 350 -19.78 4.19 21.78
N ASP A 351 -18.58 4.21 22.36
CA ASP A 351 -18.35 4.49 23.78
C ASP A 351 -18.79 5.91 24.16
N ALA A 352 -18.64 6.88 23.25
CA ALA A 352 -19.12 8.25 23.43
C ALA A 352 -20.63 8.43 23.18
N GLY A 353 -21.36 7.38 22.79
CA GLY A 353 -22.78 7.45 22.45
C GLY A 353 -23.09 8.34 21.23
N LEU A 354 -22.09 8.59 20.38
CA LEU A 354 -22.20 9.48 19.22
C LEU A 354 -22.70 8.76 17.97
N LEU A 355 -22.36 7.48 17.82
CA LEU A 355 -22.81 6.67 16.70
C LEU A 355 -22.94 5.21 17.12
N SER A 356 -24.13 4.65 16.90
CA SER A 356 -24.32 3.21 16.93
C SER A 356 -23.94 2.63 15.57
N LEU A 357 -22.90 1.81 15.57
CA LEU A 357 -22.51 1.02 14.41
C LEU A 357 -23.07 -0.39 14.58
N PRO A 358 -23.80 -0.93 13.59
CA PRO A 358 -24.32 -2.28 13.73
C PRO A 358 -23.16 -3.28 13.78
N ASP A 359 -23.40 -4.45 14.38
CA ASP A 359 -22.41 -5.51 14.45
C ASP A 359 -22.27 -6.18 13.07
N TRP A 360 -21.48 -5.56 12.19
CA TRP A 360 -21.19 -6.10 10.87
C TRP A 360 -19.87 -6.86 10.86
N PRO A 361 -19.84 -8.11 10.35
CA PRO A 361 -18.59 -8.82 10.20
C PRO A 361 -17.85 -8.29 8.96
N VAL A 362 -16.70 -7.66 9.17
CA VAL A 362 -15.68 -7.58 8.13
C VAL A 362 -15.04 -8.96 8.04
N PHE A 363 -14.95 -9.54 6.85
CA PHE A 363 -14.26 -10.81 6.63
C PHE A 363 -12.96 -10.60 5.88
N ARG A 364 -12.00 -11.46 6.18
CA ARG A 364 -10.70 -11.52 5.53
C ARG A 364 -10.55 -12.79 4.72
N VAL A 365 -9.96 -12.65 3.54
CA VAL A 365 -9.60 -13.79 2.68
C VAL A 365 -8.08 -13.99 2.71
N ARG A 366 -7.63 -15.16 3.14
CA ARG A 366 -6.23 -15.60 3.09
C ARG A 366 -6.10 -16.75 2.09
N PHE A 367 -5.21 -16.62 1.11
CA PHE A 367 -5.09 -17.62 0.05
C PHE A 367 -4.16 -18.79 0.40
N GLY A 368 -3.26 -18.62 1.39
CA GLY A 368 -2.27 -19.64 1.73
C GLY A 368 -1.34 -19.96 0.56
N PHE A 369 -1.05 -18.97 -0.28
CA PHE A 369 -0.29 -19.17 -1.51
C PHE A 369 1.08 -19.77 -1.25
N LEU A 370 1.80 -19.30 -0.21
CA LEU A 370 3.12 -19.83 0.11
C LEU A 370 3.04 -21.28 0.57
N ASP A 371 2.03 -21.64 1.37
CA ASP A 371 1.81 -23.03 1.78
C ASP A 371 1.45 -23.93 0.58
N ALA A 372 0.69 -23.41 -0.38
CA ALA A 372 0.34 -24.12 -1.61
C ALA A 372 1.59 -24.53 -2.42
N LEU A 373 2.65 -23.72 -2.41
CA LEU A 373 3.89 -23.99 -3.14
C LEU A 373 4.56 -25.30 -2.70
N ARG A 374 4.28 -25.83 -1.51
CA ARG A 374 4.82 -27.12 -1.02
C ARG A 374 4.52 -28.29 -1.95
N THR A 375 3.42 -28.21 -2.72
CA THR A 375 3.01 -29.25 -3.66
C THR A 375 3.84 -29.24 -4.95
N LEU A 376 4.65 -28.21 -5.20
CA LEU A 376 5.37 -28.01 -6.45
C LEU A 376 6.89 -28.15 -6.27
N ALA A 377 7.54 -28.83 -7.21
CA ALA A 377 9.01 -28.94 -7.28
C ALA A 377 9.63 -28.00 -8.34
N VAL A 378 8.84 -27.06 -8.87
CA VAL A 378 9.27 -26.16 -9.96
C VAL A 378 10.34 -25.20 -9.44
N PRO A 379 11.45 -24.98 -10.18
CA PRO A 379 12.49 -24.05 -9.76
C PRO A 379 11.98 -22.61 -9.76
N VAL A 380 12.44 -21.86 -8.76
CA VAL A 380 12.16 -20.45 -8.51
C VAL A 380 13.49 -19.72 -8.33
N ARG A 381 13.75 -18.75 -9.19
CA ARG A 381 14.87 -17.83 -9.04
C ARG A 381 14.49 -16.73 -8.05
N LEU A 382 15.27 -16.61 -6.99
CA LEU A 382 15.03 -15.65 -5.92
C LEU A 382 15.55 -14.25 -6.31
N PRO A 383 14.83 -13.18 -5.92
CA PRO A 383 15.36 -11.82 -5.96
C PRO A 383 16.66 -11.68 -5.16
N ALA A 384 17.56 -10.79 -5.61
CA ALA A 384 18.89 -10.62 -5.02
C ALA A 384 18.88 -10.30 -3.52
N TYR A 385 17.88 -9.57 -3.03
CA TYR A 385 17.78 -9.21 -1.61
C TYR A 385 17.54 -10.42 -0.69
N LEU A 386 17.09 -11.57 -1.23
CA LEU A 386 16.89 -12.80 -0.48
C LEU A 386 18.12 -13.72 -0.48
N HIS A 387 19.09 -13.52 -1.37
CA HIS A 387 20.28 -14.37 -1.48
C HIS A 387 21.10 -14.45 -0.18
N PRO A 388 21.23 -13.39 0.65
CA PRO A 388 21.93 -13.50 1.93
C PRO A 388 21.21 -14.33 2.99
N PHE A 389 19.94 -14.68 2.77
CA PHE A 389 19.08 -15.30 3.77
C PHE A 389 18.67 -16.74 3.44
N LEU A 390 18.81 -17.11 2.16
CA LEU A 390 18.38 -18.39 1.60
C LEU A 390 19.59 -19.13 1.00
N PRO A 391 19.56 -20.47 0.94
CA PRO A 391 20.76 -21.28 0.71
C PRO A 391 21.34 -21.16 -0.70
N ALA A 392 20.52 -20.76 -1.69
CA ALA A 392 20.92 -20.65 -3.07
C ALA A 392 20.12 -19.55 -3.80
N PRO A 393 20.62 -18.97 -4.90
CA PRO A 393 19.89 -17.99 -5.73
C PRO A 393 18.67 -18.58 -6.44
N GLU A 394 18.62 -19.91 -6.57
CA GLU A 394 17.52 -20.65 -7.18
C GLU A 394 17.21 -21.85 -6.28
N ILE A 395 15.95 -22.00 -5.90
CA ILE A 395 15.43 -23.09 -5.07
C ILE A 395 14.10 -23.56 -5.64
N SER A 396 13.64 -24.76 -5.30
CA SER A 396 12.30 -25.21 -5.69
C SER A 396 11.20 -24.41 -4.96
N ALA A 397 10.02 -24.36 -5.55
CA ALA A 397 8.83 -23.77 -4.94
C ALA A 397 8.51 -24.39 -3.56
N ARG A 398 8.72 -25.71 -3.41
CA ARG A 398 8.61 -26.40 -2.12
C ARG A 398 9.62 -25.90 -1.10
N GLU A 399 10.90 -25.81 -1.45
CA GLU A 399 11.94 -25.30 -0.55
C GLU A 399 11.67 -23.84 -0.16
N LEU A 400 11.16 -23.02 -1.09
CA LEU A 400 10.75 -21.66 -0.79
C LEU A 400 9.62 -21.62 0.26
N ALA A 401 8.60 -22.47 0.09
CA ALA A 401 7.48 -22.58 1.03
C ALA A 401 7.91 -22.99 2.44
N GLU A 402 8.91 -23.85 2.54
CA GLU A 402 9.49 -24.32 3.80
C GLU A 402 10.40 -23.27 4.44
N ALA A 403 11.13 -22.50 3.63
CA ALA A 403 12.12 -21.54 4.11
C ALA A 403 11.55 -20.17 4.51
N VAL A 404 10.43 -19.72 3.91
CA VAL A 404 9.88 -18.38 4.17
C VAL A 404 9.38 -18.19 5.61
N PRO A 405 8.57 -19.08 6.21
CA PRO A 405 8.11 -18.88 7.59
C PRO A 405 9.26 -18.69 8.61
N PRO A 406 10.28 -19.58 8.69
CA PRO A 406 11.40 -19.36 9.62
C PRO A 406 12.32 -18.22 9.19
N LEU A 407 12.32 -17.80 7.92
CA LEU A 407 13.01 -16.58 7.50
C LEU A 407 12.34 -15.34 8.10
N VAL A 408 11.02 -15.22 7.98
CA VAL A 408 10.27 -14.08 8.51
C VAL A 408 10.45 -13.97 10.02
N GLU A 409 10.34 -15.08 10.75
CA GLU A 409 10.54 -15.11 12.20
C GLU A 409 11.96 -14.64 12.60
N ARG A 410 13.00 -15.23 11.99
CA ARG A 410 14.40 -14.84 12.25
C ARG A 410 14.66 -13.37 11.89
N ALA A 411 14.07 -12.89 10.79
CA ALA A 411 14.22 -11.50 10.38
C ALA A 411 13.62 -10.54 11.42
N GLN A 412 12.45 -10.85 11.95
CA GLN A 412 11.78 -10.07 13.00
C GLN A 412 12.51 -10.15 14.35
N GLU A 413 13.07 -11.31 14.71
CA GLU A 413 13.91 -11.46 15.91
C GLU A 413 15.17 -10.59 15.83
N GLU A 414 15.86 -10.63 14.70
CA GLU A 414 17.08 -9.85 14.52
C GLU A 414 16.78 -8.35 14.44
N LEU A 415 15.71 -7.92 13.75
CA LEU A 415 15.27 -6.52 13.76
C LEU A 415 14.96 -6.03 15.18
N ARG A 416 14.31 -6.85 16.02
CA ARG A 416 14.08 -6.52 17.42
C ARG A 416 15.39 -6.30 18.17
N ALA A 417 16.38 -7.18 17.98
CA ALA A 417 17.70 -7.01 18.57
C ALA A 417 18.43 -5.74 18.10
N LEU A 418 18.17 -5.27 16.87
CA LEU A 418 18.77 -4.04 16.36
C LEU A 418 18.19 -2.75 16.98
N THR A 419 17.09 -2.82 17.75
CA THR A 419 16.44 -1.61 18.30
C THR A 419 17.22 -0.97 19.45
N ASP A 420 18.04 -1.72 20.18
CA ASP A 420 18.90 -1.20 21.26
C ASP A 420 20.40 -1.37 20.96
N GLU A 421 21.23 -0.63 21.71
CA GLU A 421 22.68 -0.57 21.45
C GLU A 421 23.40 -1.90 21.72
N ALA A 422 23.02 -2.61 22.78
CA ALA A 422 23.65 -3.87 23.16
C ALA A 422 23.34 -4.96 22.13
N GLY A 423 22.09 -5.04 21.67
CA GLY A 423 21.67 -5.96 20.62
C GLY A 423 22.33 -5.64 19.28
N ARG A 424 22.45 -4.36 18.88
CA ARG A 424 23.22 -3.96 17.68
C ARG A 424 24.67 -4.43 17.74
N GLU A 425 25.32 -4.28 18.89
CA GLU A 425 26.71 -4.73 19.07
C GLU A 425 26.83 -6.26 19.01
N GLN A 426 25.91 -7.00 19.65
CA GLN A 426 25.88 -8.46 19.61
C GLN A 426 25.69 -8.99 18.19
N VAL A 427 24.71 -8.44 17.46
CA VAL A 427 24.43 -8.80 16.06
C VAL A 427 25.64 -8.48 15.18
N PHE A 428 26.25 -7.31 15.33
CA PHE A 428 27.48 -6.95 14.61
C PHE A 428 28.62 -7.95 14.84
N ARG A 429 28.95 -8.27 16.09
CA ARG A 429 30.01 -9.24 16.43
C ARG A 429 29.74 -10.64 15.90
N ARG A 430 28.47 -11.07 15.91
CA ARG A 430 28.07 -12.39 15.41
C ARG A 430 28.32 -12.52 13.91
N HIS A 431 28.03 -11.47 13.12
CA HIS A 431 28.11 -11.53 11.67
C HIS A 431 29.47 -11.09 11.11
N LEU A 432 30.17 -10.18 11.79
CA LEU A 432 31.45 -9.63 11.37
C LEU A 432 32.47 -9.68 12.52
N PRO A 433 32.82 -10.87 13.05
CA PRO A 433 33.71 -10.99 14.21
C PRO A 433 35.09 -10.38 13.95
N ALA A 434 35.68 -10.62 12.79
CA ALA A 434 37.00 -10.07 12.42
C ALA A 434 37.00 -8.54 12.39
N LEU A 435 35.95 -7.91 11.83
CA LEU A 435 35.84 -6.46 11.78
C LEU A 435 35.60 -5.87 13.18
N ALA A 436 34.85 -6.57 14.03
CA ALA A 436 34.62 -6.16 15.41
C ALA A 436 35.90 -6.23 16.25
N GLU A 437 36.70 -7.28 16.10
CA GLU A 437 38.00 -7.42 16.74
C GLU A 437 38.99 -6.34 16.27
N GLU A 438 39.07 -6.10 14.96
CA GLU A 438 39.93 -5.06 14.40
C GLU A 438 39.54 -3.67 14.92
N LEU A 439 38.23 -3.36 14.93
CA LEU A 439 37.75 -2.09 15.46
C LEU A 439 38.09 -1.93 16.95
N ALA A 440 37.94 -2.99 17.75
CA ALA A 440 38.27 -2.96 19.17
C ALA A 440 39.78 -2.77 19.42
N ASP A 441 40.65 -3.45 18.66
CA ASP A 441 42.11 -3.27 18.72
C ASP A 441 42.50 -1.82 18.40
N LYS A 442 42.00 -1.31 17.27
CA LYS A 442 42.34 0.04 16.79
C LYS A 442 41.84 1.12 17.74
N GLU A 443 40.64 0.97 18.30
CA GLU A 443 40.13 1.87 19.33
C GLU A 443 40.97 1.81 20.61
N GLY A 444 41.37 0.61 21.05
CA GLY A 444 42.25 0.43 22.22
C GLY A 444 43.60 1.12 22.03
N ARG A 445 44.24 0.89 20.89
CA ARG A 445 45.53 1.50 20.53
C ARG A 445 45.44 3.01 20.37
N GLN A 446 44.35 3.51 19.77
CA GLN A 446 44.10 4.95 19.62
C GLN A 446 43.96 5.63 20.98
N ARG A 447 43.18 5.05 21.91
CA ARG A 447 43.00 5.57 23.28
C ARG A 447 44.31 5.57 24.06
N ALA A 448 45.14 4.54 23.88
CA ALA A 448 46.46 4.49 24.50
C ALA A 448 47.39 5.59 23.96
N ALA A 449 47.47 5.75 22.63
CA ALA A 449 48.31 6.77 21.99
C ALA A 449 47.82 8.22 22.25
N ALA A 450 46.54 8.42 22.57
CA ALA A 450 46.00 9.75 22.89
C ALA A 450 46.42 10.26 24.28
N ARG A 451 46.92 9.39 25.17
CA ARG A 451 47.33 9.76 26.55
C ARG A 451 48.70 10.44 26.60
N ASP A 452 49.52 10.29 25.56
CA ASP A 452 50.85 10.88 25.48
C ASP A 452 50.91 11.93 24.34
N PRO A 453 51.27 13.20 24.65
CA PRO A 453 51.49 14.24 23.65
C PRO A 453 52.47 13.85 22.52
N ALA A 454 53.49 13.02 22.80
CA ALA A 454 54.48 12.60 21.82
C ALA A 454 53.90 11.68 20.73
N THR A 455 52.82 10.95 21.03
CA THR A 455 52.17 10.02 20.10
C THR A 455 50.92 10.61 19.42
N ARG A 456 50.70 11.93 19.51
CA ARG A 456 49.57 12.62 18.85
C ARG A 456 49.44 12.34 17.34
N PRO A 457 50.53 12.35 16.52
CA PRO A 457 50.41 12.02 15.11
C PRO A 457 49.91 10.58 14.87
N LEU A 458 50.35 9.62 15.71
CA LEU A 458 49.91 8.24 15.66
C LEU A 458 48.43 8.12 16.07
N ALA A 459 48.01 8.81 17.13
CA ALA A 459 46.63 8.84 17.57
C ALA A 459 45.68 9.41 16.49
N SER A 460 46.13 10.41 15.74
CA SER A 460 45.35 10.98 14.62
C SER A 460 45.19 9.97 13.46
N ARG A 461 46.28 9.28 13.06
CA ARG A 461 46.21 8.26 11.99
C ARG A 461 45.30 7.11 12.39
N LEU A 462 45.45 6.58 13.62
CA LEU A 462 44.58 5.52 14.14
C LEU A 462 43.12 5.96 14.24
N TRP A 463 42.86 7.23 14.53
CA TRP A 463 41.50 7.77 14.54
C TRP A 463 40.86 7.77 13.14
N ASP A 464 41.61 8.06 12.09
CA ASP A 464 41.09 7.98 10.72
C ASP A 464 40.79 6.53 10.29
N GLU A 465 41.63 5.57 10.70
CA GLU A 465 41.36 4.13 10.52
C GLU A 465 40.09 3.70 11.29
N VAL A 466 39.94 4.12 12.55
CA VAL A 466 38.73 3.84 13.35
C VAL A 466 37.48 4.42 12.69
N LYS A 467 37.54 5.63 12.12
CA LYS A 467 36.40 6.20 11.38
C LYS A 467 36.02 5.36 10.17
N ALA A 468 37.01 4.89 9.40
CA ALA A 468 36.77 4.04 8.24
C ALA A 468 36.08 2.72 8.64
N LEU A 469 36.57 2.05 9.69
CA LEU A 469 35.97 0.83 10.23
C LEU A 469 34.55 1.06 10.76
N ARG A 470 34.32 2.18 11.48
CA ARG A 470 32.97 2.57 11.94
C ARG A 470 32.01 2.84 10.79
N ARG A 471 32.49 3.42 9.69
CA ARG A 471 31.70 3.60 8.48
C ARG A 471 31.33 2.26 7.84
N GLN A 472 32.29 1.33 7.73
CA GLN A 472 32.02 -0.01 7.23
C GLN A 472 30.98 -0.74 8.09
N ARG A 473 31.09 -0.65 9.43
CA ARG A 473 30.06 -1.14 10.36
C ARG A 473 28.71 -0.49 10.11
N THR A 474 28.67 0.83 9.96
CA THR A 474 27.42 1.58 9.73
C THR A 474 26.77 1.17 8.40
N ARG A 475 27.57 1.00 7.35
CA ARG A 475 27.11 0.53 6.04
C ARG A 475 26.54 -0.88 6.13
N TRP A 476 27.24 -1.77 6.82
CA TRP A 476 26.75 -3.14 7.03
C TRP A 476 25.44 -3.17 7.83
N LEU A 477 25.34 -2.39 8.93
CA LEU A 477 24.10 -2.29 9.71
C LEU A 477 22.94 -1.78 8.86
N LEU A 478 23.18 -0.77 8.02
CA LEU A 478 22.19 -0.26 7.07
C LEU A 478 21.72 -1.38 6.12
N ASP A 479 22.65 -2.00 5.40
CA ASP A 479 22.32 -3.03 4.39
C ASP A 479 21.62 -4.23 5.04
N ARG A 480 22.05 -4.61 6.26
CA ARG A 480 21.43 -5.69 7.03
C ARG A 480 20.00 -5.34 7.47
N ALA A 481 19.79 -4.14 8.03
CA ALA A 481 18.45 -3.70 8.44
C ALA A 481 17.48 -3.63 7.25
N VAL A 482 17.91 -3.07 6.13
CA VAL A 482 17.11 -3.04 4.88
C VAL A 482 16.78 -4.46 4.41
N GLY A 483 17.78 -5.35 4.36
CA GLY A 483 17.57 -6.74 3.96
C GLY A 483 16.60 -7.48 4.87
N LEU A 484 16.70 -7.29 6.19
CA LEU A 484 15.82 -7.90 7.17
C LEU A 484 14.38 -7.38 7.06
N LEU A 485 14.19 -6.07 6.83
CA LEU A 485 12.87 -5.49 6.63
C LEU A 485 12.17 -6.11 5.41
N HIS A 486 12.87 -6.19 4.27
CA HIS A 486 12.31 -6.83 3.08
C HIS A 486 12.11 -8.35 3.24
N ALA A 487 13.04 -9.05 3.91
CA ALA A 487 12.89 -10.47 4.19
C ALA A 487 11.69 -10.75 5.11
N GLY A 488 11.48 -9.93 6.14
CA GLY A 488 10.32 -10.02 7.05
C GLY A 488 8.98 -9.77 6.34
N ASP A 489 9.01 -8.98 5.25
CA ASP A 489 7.83 -8.69 4.43
C ASP A 489 7.47 -9.80 3.44
N THR A 490 8.32 -10.81 3.22
CA THR A 490 8.03 -11.90 2.27
C THR A 490 6.74 -12.66 2.60
N GLY A 491 6.33 -12.73 3.87
CA GLY A 491 5.04 -13.28 4.27
C GLY A 491 3.82 -12.54 3.70
N TYR A 492 3.98 -11.30 3.21
CA TYR A 492 2.92 -10.54 2.56
C TYR A 492 2.45 -11.20 1.24
N PHE A 493 3.33 -11.95 0.59
CA PHE A 493 3.06 -12.64 -0.68
C PHE A 493 2.07 -13.79 -0.55
N ASP A 494 1.82 -14.26 0.67
CA ASP A 494 0.84 -15.30 0.95
C ASP A 494 -0.61 -14.90 0.59
N SER A 495 -0.88 -13.60 0.46
CA SER A 495 -2.23 -13.11 0.14
C SER A 495 -2.27 -11.86 -0.74
N ARG A 496 -1.26 -11.67 -1.60
CA ARG A 496 -1.17 -10.51 -2.50
C ARG A 496 -2.12 -10.62 -3.69
N GLY A 497 -2.41 -9.52 -4.39
CA GLY A 497 -3.40 -9.48 -5.48
C GLY A 497 -3.01 -10.14 -6.80
N ALA A 498 -1.75 -10.54 -6.98
CA ALA A 498 -1.18 -11.03 -8.24
C ALA A 498 -1.06 -12.56 -8.34
N LEU A 499 -1.87 -13.29 -7.57
CA LEU A 499 -1.78 -14.75 -7.49
C LEU A 499 -2.04 -15.46 -8.80
N LEU A 500 -2.97 -14.97 -9.65
CA LEU A 500 -3.30 -15.64 -10.91
C LEU A 500 -2.06 -15.82 -11.81
N PRO A 501 -1.33 -14.77 -12.22
CA PRO A 501 -0.16 -14.93 -13.07
C PRO A 501 0.90 -15.84 -12.44
N TRP A 502 1.14 -15.72 -11.13
CA TRP A 502 2.12 -16.54 -10.42
C TRP A 502 1.73 -18.01 -10.41
N SER A 503 0.47 -18.33 -10.07
CA SER A 503 -0.03 -19.69 -10.06
C SER A 503 -0.01 -20.32 -11.45
N LEU A 504 -0.36 -19.57 -12.50
CA LEU A 504 -0.27 -20.06 -13.88
C LEU A 504 1.17 -20.36 -14.28
N ALA A 505 2.11 -19.48 -13.95
CA ALA A 505 3.52 -19.71 -14.21
C ALA A 505 4.05 -20.96 -13.48
N LEU A 506 3.70 -21.13 -12.21
CA LEU A 506 4.19 -22.22 -11.36
C LEU A 506 3.60 -23.59 -11.69
N GLY A 507 2.27 -23.71 -11.73
CA GLY A 507 1.59 -25.00 -11.87
C GLY A 507 0.40 -24.99 -12.82
N GLY A 508 0.21 -23.91 -13.57
CA GLY A 508 -0.91 -23.75 -14.50
C GLY A 508 -2.25 -23.55 -13.81
N ARG A 509 -3.32 -23.71 -14.59
CA ARG A 509 -4.70 -23.55 -14.12
C ARG A 509 -5.07 -24.46 -12.94
N PRO A 510 -4.68 -25.75 -12.91
CA PRO A 510 -5.00 -26.63 -11.78
C PRO A 510 -4.43 -26.13 -10.45
N PHE A 511 -3.20 -25.59 -10.46
CA PHE A 511 -2.60 -25.03 -9.26
C PHE A 511 -3.30 -23.74 -8.81
N TYR A 512 -3.72 -22.87 -9.74
CA TYR A 512 -4.52 -21.70 -9.39
C TYR A 512 -5.85 -22.10 -8.72
N GLU A 513 -6.54 -23.10 -9.27
CA GLU A 513 -7.79 -23.62 -8.70
C GLU A 513 -7.58 -24.24 -7.31
N GLN A 514 -6.47 -24.96 -7.10
CA GLN A 514 -6.06 -25.43 -5.78
C GLN A 514 -5.89 -24.27 -4.80
N VAL A 515 -5.16 -23.21 -5.18
CA VAL A 515 -4.94 -22.00 -4.35
C VAL A 515 -6.26 -21.31 -3.99
N LEU A 516 -7.21 -21.23 -4.94
CA LEU A 516 -8.53 -20.68 -4.67
C LEU A 516 -9.36 -21.57 -3.74
N GLY A 517 -9.32 -22.89 -3.93
CA GLY A 517 -10.11 -23.86 -3.14
C GLY A 517 -9.65 -24.00 -1.69
N GLN A 518 -8.39 -23.69 -1.39
CA GLN A 518 -7.87 -23.68 -0.02
C GLN A 518 -7.97 -22.30 0.67
N ALA A 519 -8.46 -21.28 -0.05
CA ALA A 519 -8.53 -19.92 0.48
C ALA A 519 -9.47 -19.87 1.69
N ARG A 520 -8.98 -19.31 2.80
CA ARG A 520 -9.72 -19.25 4.06
C ARG A 520 -10.44 -17.92 4.22
N LEU A 521 -11.71 -17.99 4.58
CA LEU A 521 -12.53 -16.85 5.01
C LEU A 521 -12.63 -16.87 6.54
N TYR A 522 -12.30 -15.77 7.19
CA TYR A 522 -12.44 -15.64 8.65
C TYR A 522 -12.83 -14.21 9.01
N ARG A 523 -13.45 -14.02 10.16
CA ARG A 523 -13.86 -12.69 10.61
C ARG A 523 -12.63 -11.88 10.99
N ASP A 524 -12.60 -10.62 10.58
CA ASP A 524 -11.57 -9.68 10.95
C ASP A 524 -11.51 -9.57 12.49
N GLY A 525 -10.32 -9.71 13.08
CA GLY A 525 -10.12 -9.74 14.54
C GLY A 525 -10.14 -11.14 15.17
N GLU A 526 -10.52 -12.17 14.42
CA GLU A 526 -10.32 -13.57 14.80
C GLU A 526 -9.03 -14.11 14.16
N ALA A 527 -8.38 -15.07 14.80
CA ALA A 527 -7.27 -15.79 14.18
C ALA A 527 -7.82 -16.66 13.03
N PRO A 528 -7.10 -16.79 11.90
CA PRO A 528 -7.51 -17.71 10.85
C PRO A 528 -7.52 -19.14 11.41
N HIS A 529 -8.71 -19.74 11.57
CA HIS A 529 -8.83 -21.11 12.05
C HIS A 529 -8.19 -22.09 11.04
N PRO A 530 -7.55 -23.18 11.54
CA PRO A 530 -6.84 -24.17 10.73
C PRO A 530 -7.73 -24.88 9.70
#